data_AF-A0A8T4DNP6-F1
#
_entry.id   AF-A0A8T4DNP6-F1
#
_cell.length_a   1.000
_cell.length_b   1.000
_cell.length_c   1.000
_cell.angle_alpha   90.00
_cell.angle_beta   90.00
_cell.angle_gamma   90.00
#
_symmetry.space_group_name_H-M   'P 1'
#
loop_
_entity.id
_entity.type
_entity.pdbx_description
1 polymer ?
#
loop_
_entity_poly.entity_id
_entity_poly.type
_entity_poly.pdbx_seq_one_letter_code
_entity_poly.pdbx_strand_id
1 'polypeptide(L)'
;MAFFDLSLGGTIYRFAELLGAPFQNPNLLWFGLPLMITIIVIELNIRLGKKYDPGIKQAMPNAIILFFIFLNAAQVTFSKTGGFLENLLSARFGAALFILLLAAAVFLLEYYHKFPKKHYLGVSAHLPINLLAYASIVKVHNETFAFDLNGLFALIGMMALLTGLLHTVGKLEPGRMERPRHRNIVFQKKKKTTGYGSPKRDYPDTIVDPFKGVKNR
;
A
#
# COMPACT_ATOMS: atom_id res chain seq x y z
N MET A 1 -0.87 -21.67 -31.48
CA MET A 1 -1.47 -21.95 -30.16
C MET A 1 -0.32 -22.15 -29.18
N ALA A 2 -0.09 -21.22 -28.26
CA ALA A 2 0.87 -21.44 -27.19
C ALA A 2 0.22 -22.39 -26.18
N PHE A 3 0.76 -23.60 -26.04
CA PHE A 3 0.36 -24.48 -24.94
C PHE A 3 0.76 -23.80 -23.64
N PHE A 4 -0.23 -23.53 -22.80
CA PHE A 4 -0.03 -23.08 -21.44
C PHE A 4 0.59 -24.23 -20.64
N ASP A 5 1.92 -24.35 -20.66
CA ASP A 5 2.64 -25.36 -19.88
C ASP A 5 2.67 -24.93 -18.41
N LEU A 6 1.60 -25.28 -17.70
CA LEU A 6 1.53 -25.19 -16.25
C LEU A 6 2.26 -26.38 -15.65
N SER A 7 3.59 -26.27 -15.52
CA SER A 7 4.40 -27.27 -14.86
C SER A 7 4.77 -26.82 -13.45
N LEU A 8 4.73 -27.76 -12.51
CA LEU A 8 5.17 -27.51 -11.13
C LEU A 8 6.63 -27.02 -11.11
N GLY A 9 7.48 -27.60 -11.96
CA GLY A 9 8.88 -27.19 -12.12
C GLY A 9 9.01 -25.73 -12.59
N GLY A 10 8.23 -25.32 -13.60
CA GLY A 10 8.20 -23.93 -14.07
C GLY A 10 7.73 -22.95 -13.00
N THR A 11 6.71 -23.31 -12.23
CA THR A 11 6.21 -22.50 -11.12
C THR A 11 7.25 -22.35 -10.00
N ILE A 12 7.91 -23.44 -9.61
CA ILE A 12 9.00 -23.41 -8.61
C ILE A 12 10.17 -22.56 -9.10
N TYR A 13 10.54 -22.67 -10.38
CA TYR A 13 11.59 -21.85 -10.97
C TYR A 13 11.24 -20.35 -10.91
N ARG A 14 10.03 -19.97 -11.32
CA ARG A 14 9.56 -18.57 -11.25
C ARG A 14 9.49 -18.05 -9.82
N PHE A 15 9.10 -18.89 -8.88
CA PHE A 15 9.08 -18.56 -7.46
C PHE A 15 10.49 -18.32 -6.91
N ALA A 16 11.45 -19.19 -7.23
CA ALA A 16 12.85 -19.02 -6.86
C ALA A 16 13.46 -17.78 -7.54
N GLU A 17 13.08 -17.48 -8.78
CA GLU A 17 13.49 -16.26 -9.50
C GLU A 17 12.99 -14.99 -8.77
N LEU A 18 11.74 -14.97 -8.30
CA LEU A 18 11.19 -13.86 -7.52
C LEU A 18 11.91 -13.66 -6.18
N LEU A 19 12.22 -14.75 -5.46
CA LEU A 19 12.94 -14.67 -4.19
C LEU A 19 14.43 -14.35 -4.37
N GLY A 20 15.02 -14.83 -5.46
CA GLY A 20 16.44 -14.67 -5.80
C GLY A 20 16.77 -13.32 -6.43
N ALA A 21 15.79 -12.62 -7.01
CA ALA A 21 15.99 -11.37 -7.73
C ALA A 21 16.81 -10.31 -6.95
N PRO A 22 16.57 -10.04 -5.65
CA PRO A 22 17.33 -9.05 -4.90
C PRO A 22 18.80 -9.41 -4.70
N PHE A 23 19.14 -10.70 -4.72
CA PHE A 23 20.52 -11.19 -4.62
C PHE A 23 21.25 -11.06 -5.96
N GLN A 24 20.53 -11.23 -7.07
CA GLN A 24 21.08 -11.06 -8.42
C GLN A 24 21.25 -9.59 -8.81
N ASN A 25 20.36 -8.73 -8.34
CA ASN A 25 20.38 -7.29 -8.59
C ASN A 25 20.29 -6.55 -7.25
N PRO A 26 21.42 -6.21 -6.60
CA PRO A 26 21.41 -5.49 -5.32
C PRO A 26 20.65 -4.17 -5.36
N ASN A 27 20.53 -3.54 -6.53
CA ASN A 27 19.71 -2.34 -6.72
C ASN A 27 18.23 -2.57 -6.38
N LEU A 28 17.71 -3.79 -6.54
CA LEU A 28 16.34 -4.14 -6.13
C LEU A 28 16.14 -4.04 -4.62
N LEU A 29 17.19 -4.22 -3.80
CA LEU A 29 17.07 -4.13 -2.35
C LEU A 29 16.64 -2.72 -1.92
N TRP A 30 17.11 -1.68 -2.62
CA TRP A 30 16.74 -0.30 -2.33
C TRP A 30 15.25 -0.02 -2.48
N PHE A 31 14.53 -0.82 -3.26
CA PHE A 31 13.08 -0.68 -3.50
C PHE A 31 12.27 -1.75 -2.77
N GLY A 32 12.77 -2.98 -2.75
CA GLY A 32 12.17 -4.11 -2.05
C GLY A 32 12.15 -3.91 -0.54
N LEU A 33 13.20 -3.32 0.04
CA LEU A 33 13.29 -3.13 1.49
C LEU A 33 12.26 -2.09 2.00
N PRO A 34 12.10 -0.89 1.41
CA PRO A 34 11.00 0.00 1.75
C PRO A 34 9.62 -0.65 1.59
N LEU A 35 9.38 -1.39 0.49
CA LEU A 35 8.13 -2.13 0.30
C LEU A 35 7.85 -3.10 1.45
N MET A 36 8.84 -3.92 1.82
CA MET A 36 8.73 -4.89 2.91
C MET A 36 8.50 -4.22 4.26
N ILE A 37 9.26 -3.16 4.58
CA ILE A 37 9.05 -2.36 5.79
C ILE A 37 7.63 -1.81 5.83
N THR A 38 7.13 -1.28 4.71
CA THR A 38 5.79 -0.71 4.67
C THR A 38 4.71 -1.76 4.89
N ILE A 39 4.84 -2.95 4.28
CA ILE A 39 3.94 -4.09 4.53
C ILE A 39 3.93 -4.42 6.03
N ILE A 40 5.10 -4.57 6.65
CA ILE A 40 5.24 -4.91 8.06
C ILE A 40 4.61 -3.83 8.94
N VAL A 41 4.97 -2.56 8.73
CA VAL A 41 4.48 -1.43 9.52
C VAL A 41 2.96 -1.33 9.42
N ILE A 42 2.39 -1.50 8.23
CA ILE A 42 0.95 -1.37 8.07
C ILE A 42 0.21 -2.58 8.64
N GLU A 43 0.70 -3.80 8.43
CA GLU A 43 0.11 -5.00 9.03
C GLU A 43 0.14 -4.94 10.56
N LEU A 44 1.26 -4.52 11.15
CA LEU A 44 1.37 -4.28 12.59
C LEU A 44 0.40 -3.19 13.06
N ASN A 45 0.29 -2.09 12.31
CA ASN A 45 -0.67 -1.03 12.64
C ASN A 45 -2.13 -1.53 12.60
N ILE A 46 -2.50 -2.41 11.66
CA ILE A 46 -3.83 -3.04 11.60
C ILE A 46 -4.08 -3.87 12.85
N ARG A 47 -3.09 -4.67 13.27
CA ARG A 47 -3.21 -5.59 14.41
C ARG A 47 -3.21 -4.87 15.75
N LEU A 48 -2.38 -3.84 15.90
CA LEU A 48 -2.23 -3.04 17.13
C LEU A 48 -3.30 -1.94 17.26
N GLY A 49 -3.84 -1.47 16.13
CA GLY A 49 -4.75 -0.34 16.05
C GLY A 49 -6.18 -0.66 16.53
N LYS A 50 -6.70 0.19 17.42
CA LYS A 50 -8.12 0.24 17.78
C LYS A 50 -8.96 0.70 16.58
N LYS A 51 -10.05 -0.03 16.25
CA LYS A 51 -11.24 0.41 15.48
C LYS A 51 -11.00 1.49 14.41
N TYR A 52 -9.91 1.41 13.66
CA TYR A 52 -9.70 2.29 12.51
C TYR A 52 -10.35 1.65 11.30
N ASP A 53 -11.05 2.42 10.48
CA ASP A 53 -11.54 1.96 9.17
C ASP A 53 -10.30 1.58 8.34
N PRO A 54 -10.01 0.27 8.16
CA PRO A 54 -8.71 -0.18 7.68
C PRO A 54 -8.45 0.23 6.24
N GLY A 55 -9.50 0.40 5.42
CA GLY A 55 -9.35 0.70 4.00
C GLY A 55 -8.79 2.09 3.67
N ILE A 56 -9.28 3.13 4.35
CA ILE A 56 -9.10 4.53 3.93
C ILE A 56 -7.67 5.02 4.21
N LYS A 57 -7.13 4.73 5.38
CA LYS A 57 -5.79 5.21 5.77
C LYS A 57 -4.63 4.48 5.07
N GLN A 58 -4.96 3.44 4.32
CA GLN A 58 -4.02 2.46 3.77
C GLN A 58 -3.73 2.68 2.30
N ALA A 59 -4.72 3.11 1.54
CA ALA A 59 -4.56 3.31 0.10
C ALA A 59 -3.62 4.48 -0.23
N MET A 60 -3.66 5.58 0.54
CA MET A 60 -2.83 6.75 0.26
C MET A 60 -1.31 6.45 0.37
N PRO A 61 -0.80 5.83 1.46
CA PRO A 61 0.59 5.38 1.52
C PRO A 61 0.97 4.43 0.38
N ASN A 62 0.09 3.49 0.00
CA ASN A 62 0.35 2.59 -1.14
C ASN A 62 0.50 3.34 -2.45
N ALA A 63 -0.40 4.28 -2.75
CA ALA A 63 -0.33 5.06 -3.98
C ALA A 63 0.98 5.84 -4.08
N ILE A 64 1.43 6.44 -2.97
CA ILE A 64 2.71 7.17 -2.92
C ILE A 64 3.89 6.22 -3.18
N ILE A 65 3.91 5.05 -2.54
CA ILE A 65 4.99 4.07 -2.71
C ILE A 65 5.02 3.54 -4.15
N LEU A 66 3.86 3.19 -4.70
CA LEU A 66 3.74 2.76 -6.10
C LEU A 66 4.23 3.84 -7.06
N PHE A 67 3.94 5.11 -6.78
CA PHE A 67 4.43 6.21 -7.59
C PHE A 67 5.96 6.32 -7.56
N PHE A 68 6.60 6.21 -6.40
CA PHE A 68 8.06 6.17 -6.30
C PHE A 68 8.68 4.98 -7.03
N ILE A 69 8.04 3.82 -6.93
CA ILE A 69 8.44 2.62 -7.66
C ILE A 69 8.35 2.85 -9.17
N PHE A 70 7.27 3.47 -9.64
CA PHE A 70 7.12 3.82 -11.05
C PHE A 70 8.25 4.74 -11.52
N LEU A 71 8.56 5.81 -10.78
CA LEU A 71 9.63 6.73 -11.15
C LEU A 71 10.97 6.00 -11.29
N ASN A 72 11.26 5.08 -10.38
CA ASN A 72 12.46 4.27 -10.50
C ASN A 72 12.42 3.30 -11.70
N ALA A 73 11.31 2.59 -11.89
CA ALA A 73 11.15 1.67 -13.01
C ALA A 73 11.28 2.37 -14.36
N ALA A 74 10.72 3.58 -14.47
CA ALA A 74 10.88 4.45 -15.63
C ALA A 74 12.34 4.85 -15.81
N GLN A 75 13.00 5.35 -14.76
CA GLN A 75 14.43 5.70 -14.80
C GLN A 75 15.31 4.54 -15.30
N VAL A 76 15.10 3.33 -14.77
CA VAL A 76 15.86 2.13 -15.17
C VAL A 76 15.58 1.74 -16.61
N THR A 77 14.33 1.91 -17.07
CA THR A 77 13.96 1.60 -18.45
C THR A 77 14.63 2.55 -19.44
N PHE A 78 14.65 3.85 -19.13
CA PHE A 78 15.28 4.88 -19.96
C PHE A 78 16.81 4.88 -19.88
N SER A 79 17.42 4.28 -18.85
CA SER A 79 18.88 4.19 -18.73
C SER A 79 19.48 2.96 -19.40
N LYS A 80 18.71 1.86 -19.53
CA LYS A 80 19.19 0.59 -20.07
C LYS A 80 18.98 0.43 -21.58
N THR A 81 18.05 1.18 -22.15
CA THR A 81 17.53 0.93 -23.49
C THR A 81 17.77 2.18 -24.36
N GLY A 82 18.07 1.99 -25.65
CA GLY A 82 18.59 3.01 -26.56
C GLY A 82 17.65 4.19 -26.81
N GLY A 83 17.05 4.25 -28.00
CA GLY A 83 16.24 5.41 -28.41
C GLY A 83 14.95 5.57 -27.59
N PHE A 84 14.46 6.81 -27.45
CA PHE A 84 13.22 7.11 -26.72
C PHE A 84 12.02 6.27 -27.17
N LEU A 85 11.87 6.05 -28.48
CA LEU A 85 10.78 5.25 -29.07
C LEU A 85 10.91 3.75 -28.74
N GLU A 86 12.12 3.19 -28.74
CA GLU A 86 12.36 1.79 -28.35
C GLU A 86 12.00 1.58 -26.88
N ASN A 87 12.31 2.57 -26.05
CA ASN A 87 12.04 2.52 -24.61
C ASN A 87 10.53 2.49 -24.36
N LEU A 88 9.76 3.32 -25.05
CA LEU A 88 8.30 3.36 -24.96
C LEU A 88 7.62 2.03 -25.37
N LEU A 89 8.17 1.33 -26.36
CA LEU A 89 7.63 0.05 -26.85
C LEU A 89 8.17 -1.16 -26.08
N SER A 90 9.09 -0.96 -25.14
CA SER A 90 9.70 -2.06 -24.38
C SER A 90 8.73 -2.67 -23.36
N ALA A 91 8.84 -3.99 -23.14
CA ALA A 91 8.08 -4.68 -22.10
C ALA A 91 8.37 -4.13 -20.68
N ARG A 92 9.57 -3.57 -20.46
CA ARG A 92 9.95 -2.89 -19.22
C ARG A 92 9.12 -1.64 -18.98
N PHE A 93 8.96 -0.80 -20.01
CA PHE A 93 8.13 0.39 -19.91
C PHE A 93 6.66 0.02 -19.70
N GLY A 94 6.19 -1.04 -20.37
CA GLY A 94 4.86 -1.60 -20.11
C GLY A 94 4.66 -1.98 -18.64
N ALA A 95 5.64 -2.63 -18.01
CA ALA A 95 5.60 -2.95 -16.58
C ALA A 95 5.63 -1.69 -15.69
N ALA A 96 6.46 -0.70 -16.02
CA ALA A 96 6.47 0.58 -15.29
C ALA A 96 5.13 1.31 -15.41
N LEU A 97 4.57 1.41 -16.62
CA LEU A 97 3.29 2.04 -16.88
C LEU A 97 2.15 1.33 -16.14
N PHE A 98 2.18 0.00 -16.06
CA PHE A 98 1.25 -0.77 -15.24
C PHE A 98 1.30 -0.35 -13.77
N ILE A 99 2.49 -0.16 -13.19
CA ILE A 99 2.63 0.34 -11.81
C ILE A 99 2.05 1.74 -11.65
N LEU A 100 2.27 2.64 -12.62
CA LEU A 100 1.67 3.98 -12.61
C LEU A 100 0.14 3.92 -12.64
N LEU A 101 -0.43 3.09 -13.51
CA LEU A 101 -1.87 2.91 -13.62
C LEU A 101 -2.44 2.31 -12.33
N LEU A 102 -1.73 1.37 -11.70
CA LEU A 102 -2.09 0.82 -10.40
C LEU A 102 -2.04 1.90 -9.30
N ALA A 103 -1.00 2.73 -9.27
CA ALA A 103 -0.88 3.85 -8.34
C ALA A 103 -2.04 4.84 -8.49
N ALA A 104 -2.34 5.23 -9.73
CA ALA A 104 -3.45 6.13 -10.05
C ALA A 104 -4.81 5.50 -9.68
N ALA A 105 -5.02 4.21 -9.96
CA ALA A 105 -6.23 3.51 -9.60
C ALA A 105 -6.43 3.49 -8.08
N VAL A 106 -5.40 3.10 -7.31
CA VAL A 106 -5.44 3.10 -5.84
C VAL A 106 -5.71 4.51 -5.29
N PHE A 107 -5.05 5.53 -5.85
CA PHE A 107 -5.25 6.92 -5.48
C PHE A 107 -6.68 7.41 -5.75
N LEU A 108 -7.21 7.15 -6.94
CA LEU A 108 -8.56 7.59 -7.32
C LEU A 108 -9.64 6.86 -6.53
N LEU A 109 -9.46 5.56 -6.29
CA LEU A 109 -10.36 4.76 -5.44
C LEU A 109 -10.46 5.37 -4.04
N GLU A 110 -9.33 5.79 -3.49
CA GLU A 110 -9.25 6.48 -2.20
C GLU A 110 -9.87 7.87 -2.24
N TYR A 111 -9.46 8.70 -3.21
CA TYR A 111 -9.91 10.08 -3.30
C TYR A 111 -11.43 10.19 -3.38
N TYR A 112 -12.07 9.35 -4.22
CA TYR A 112 -13.51 9.43 -4.40
C TYR A 112 -14.33 8.84 -3.25
N HIS A 113 -13.74 8.06 -2.34
CA HIS A 113 -14.45 7.38 -1.24
C HIS A 113 -15.70 6.57 -1.70
N LYS A 114 -15.81 6.26 -3.00
CA LYS A 114 -17.02 5.68 -3.61
C LYS A 114 -17.11 4.17 -3.45
N PHE A 115 -16.07 3.52 -2.92
CA PHE A 115 -16.04 2.08 -2.83
C PHE A 115 -16.73 1.56 -1.55
N PRO A 116 -17.64 0.57 -1.66
CA PRO A 116 -18.30 0.01 -0.50
C PRO A 116 -17.28 -0.67 0.43
N LYS A 117 -17.38 -0.37 1.74
CA LYS A 117 -16.44 -0.83 2.79
C LYS A 117 -16.14 -2.34 2.73
N LYS A 118 -17.11 -3.17 2.33
CA LYS A 118 -16.98 -4.63 2.21
C LYS A 118 -16.01 -5.10 1.12
N HIS A 119 -15.72 -4.28 0.11
CA HIS A 119 -14.83 -4.65 -1.01
C HIS A 119 -13.46 -3.97 -0.91
N TYR A 120 -13.38 -2.91 -0.09
CA TYR A 120 -12.15 -2.16 0.16
C TYR A 120 -11.01 -3.05 0.68
N LEU A 121 -11.35 -4.01 1.54
CA LEU A 121 -10.39 -4.87 2.21
C LEU A 121 -9.70 -5.87 1.26
N GLY A 122 -10.35 -6.22 0.14
CA GLY A 122 -9.76 -7.13 -0.85
C GLY A 122 -8.96 -6.38 -1.92
N VAL A 123 -9.50 -5.28 -2.45
CA VAL A 123 -8.90 -4.54 -3.57
C VAL A 123 -7.75 -3.66 -3.10
N SER A 124 -7.87 -3.05 -1.91
CA SER A 124 -6.83 -2.20 -1.32
C SER A 124 -5.96 -2.97 -0.32
N ALA A 125 -6.01 -4.31 -0.34
CA ALA A 125 -5.13 -5.12 0.49
C ALA A 125 -3.67 -4.76 0.16
N HIS A 126 -2.92 -4.33 1.18
CA HIS A 126 -1.52 -3.95 1.04
C HIS A 126 -0.67 -5.03 0.37
N LEU A 127 -0.94 -6.28 0.74
CA LEU A 127 -0.11 -7.40 0.36
C LEU A 127 -0.16 -7.70 -1.15
N PRO A 128 -1.32 -7.89 -1.81
CA PRO A 128 -1.36 -8.11 -3.26
C PRO A 128 -0.85 -6.90 -4.05
N ILE A 129 -1.16 -5.67 -3.64
CA ILE A 129 -0.69 -4.47 -4.34
C ILE A 129 0.84 -4.38 -4.30
N ASN A 130 1.43 -4.54 -3.11
CA ASN A 130 2.88 -4.44 -2.94
C ASN A 130 3.60 -5.62 -3.59
N LEU A 131 2.98 -6.80 -3.62
CA LEU A 131 3.54 -7.97 -4.29
C LEU A 131 3.52 -7.83 -5.82
N LEU A 132 2.43 -7.30 -6.39
CA LEU A 132 2.36 -6.95 -7.81
C LEU A 132 3.41 -5.90 -8.17
N ALA A 133 3.54 -4.85 -7.35
CA ALA A 133 4.57 -3.85 -7.53
C ALA A 133 5.96 -4.45 -7.51
N TYR A 134 6.26 -5.29 -6.52
CA TYR A 134 7.53 -6.01 -6.43
C TYR A 134 7.80 -6.85 -7.69
N ALA A 135 6.84 -7.64 -8.15
CA ALA A 135 6.96 -8.45 -9.35
C ALA A 135 7.23 -7.59 -10.60
N SER A 136 6.57 -6.44 -10.72
CA SER A 136 6.79 -5.51 -11.83
C SER A 136 8.19 -4.90 -11.79
N ILE A 137 8.72 -4.55 -10.61
CA ILE A 137 10.11 -4.09 -10.48
C ILE A 137 11.09 -5.21 -10.85
N VAL A 138 10.84 -6.44 -10.41
CA VAL A 138 11.64 -7.61 -10.78
C VAL A 138 11.65 -7.76 -12.29
N LYS A 139 10.51 -7.64 -12.99
CA LYS A 139 10.46 -7.66 -14.47
C LYS A 139 11.28 -6.54 -15.12
N VAL A 140 11.27 -5.35 -14.54
CA VAL A 140 12.03 -4.21 -15.08
C VAL A 140 13.54 -4.46 -14.96
N HIS A 141 13.97 -5.04 -13.84
CA HIS A 141 15.39 -5.28 -13.57
C HIS A 141 15.90 -6.59 -14.18
N ASN A 142 15.06 -7.60 -14.26
CA ASN A 142 15.36 -8.93 -14.78
C ASN A 142 14.51 -9.24 -16.02
N GLU A 143 15.16 -9.32 -17.18
CA GLU A 143 14.49 -9.58 -18.46
C GLU A 143 13.91 -10.99 -18.53
N THR A 144 14.53 -11.97 -17.86
CA THR A 144 14.16 -13.39 -17.94
C THR A 144 12.84 -13.68 -17.25
N PHE A 145 12.47 -12.89 -16.24
CA PHE A 145 11.20 -13.04 -15.57
C PHE A 145 10.06 -12.74 -16.54
N ALA A 146 9.06 -13.61 -16.65
CA ALA A 146 7.90 -13.37 -17.51
C ALA A 146 6.61 -13.49 -16.72
N PHE A 147 5.63 -12.64 -17.04
CA PHE A 147 4.27 -12.73 -16.51
C PHE A 147 3.46 -13.78 -17.29
N ASP A 148 3.94 -15.02 -17.27
CA ASP A 148 3.23 -16.19 -17.76
C ASP A 148 2.36 -16.81 -16.63
N LEU A 149 1.63 -17.89 -16.91
CA LEU A 149 0.82 -18.56 -15.88
C LEU A 149 1.69 -19.05 -14.72
N ASN A 150 2.88 -19.58 -14.99
CA ASN A 150 3.81 -20.02 -13.94
C ASN A 150 4.24 -18.84 -13.05
N GLY A 151 4.48 -17.67 -13.62
CA GLY A 151 4.73 -16.43 -12.89
C GLY A 151 3.54 -16.02 -12.03
N LEU A 152 2.31 -16.13 -12.54
CA LEU A 152 1.10 -15.85 -11.76
C LEU A 152 0.95 -16.82 -10.56
N PHE A 153 1.14 -18.12 -10.77
CA PHE A 153 1.10 -19.11 -9.68
C PHE A 153 2.24 -18.92 -8.68
N ALA A 154 3.43 -18.53 -9.14
CA ALA A 154 4.54 -18.16 -8.27
C ALA A 154 4.20 -16.95 -7.39
N LEU A 155 3.52 -15.93 -7.94
CA LEU A 155 3.03 -14.79 -7.16
C LEU A 155 1.98 -15.22 -6.12
N ILE A 156 1.04 -16.09 -6.48
CA ILE A 156 0.06 -16.63 -5.52
C ILE A 156 0.76 -17.40 -4.40
N GLY A 157 1.75 -18.22 -4.74
CA GLY A 157 2.58 -18.93 -3.75
C GLY A 157 3.33 -17.98 -2.82
N MET A 158 3.90 -16.89 -3.36
CA MET A 158 4.61 -15.88 -2.57
C MET A 158 3.65 -15.10 -1.67
N MET A 159 2.46 -14.81 -2.17
CA MET A 159 1.36 -14.21 -1.40
C MET A 159 0.96 -15.07 -0.20
N ALA A 160 0.81 -16.39 -0.42
CA ALA A 160 0.47 -17.34 0.63
C ALA A 160 1.59 -17.47 1.66
N LEU A 161 2.86 -17.52 1.22
CA LEU A 161 4.02 -17.57 2.09
C LEU A 161 4.13 -16.33 2.98
N LEU A 162 4.03 -15.13 2.41
CA LEU A 162 4.08 -13.87 3.17
C LEU A 162 2.92 -13.77 4.16
N THR A 163 1.71 -14.17 3.75
CA THR A 163 0.53 -14.19 4.63
C THR A 163 0.74 -15.15 5.80
N GLY A 164 1.26 -16.35 5.55
CA GLY A 164 1.60 -17.33 6.59
C GLY A 164 2.66 -16.82 7.56
N LEU A 165 3.69 -16.13 7.06
CA LEU A 165 4.73 -15.52 7.87
C LEU A 165 4.17 -14.42 8.77
N LEU A 166 3.40 -13.47 8.21
CA LEU A 166 2.75 -12.39 8.98
C LEU A 166 1.76 -12.95 10.01
N HIS A 167 1.05 -14.03 9.67
CA HIS A 167 0.17 -14.73 10.61
C HIS A 167 0.97 -15.32 11.78
N THR A 168 2.11 -15.95 11.50
CA THR A 168 3.00 -16.53 12.53
C THR A 168 3.61 -15.44 13.42
N VAL A 169 4.10 -14.35 12.84
CA VAL A 169 4.66 -13.20 13.60
C VAL A 169 3.62 -12.65 14.58
N GLY A 170 2.39 -12.41 14.14
CA GLY A 170 1.37 -11.90 15.07
C GLY A 170 0.79 -12.93 16.03
N LYS A 171 1.13 -14.23 15.93
CA LYS A 171 0.89 -15.19 17.02
C LYS A 171 1.93 -15.07 18.13
N LEU A 172 3.14 -14.61 17.81
CA LEU A 172 4.22 -14.42 18.77
C LEU A 172 4.05 -13.14 19.59
N GLU A 173 3.24 -12.19 19.12
CA GLU A 173 2.90 -11.00 19.91
C GLU A 173 2.14 -11.43 21.18
N PRO A 174 2.69 -11.18 22.38
CA PRO A 174 2.10 -11.63 23.63
C PRO A 174 0.67 -11.09 23.73
N GLY A 175 -0.24 -12.02 24.02
CA GLY A 175 -1.68 -11.83 23.98
C GLY A 175 -2.09 -10.46 24.49
N ARG A 176 -2.78 -9.74 23.61
CA ARG A 176 -3.48 -8.48 23.86
C ARG A 176 -3.59 -8.21 25.36
N MET A 177 -2.89 -7.20 25.86
CA MET A 177 -3.40 -6.51 27.03
C MET A 177 -4.83 -6.16 26.65
N GLU A 178 -5.80 -6.91 27.19
CA GLU A 178 -7.19 -6.53 27.15
C GLU A 178 -7.18 -5.15 27.75
N ARG A 179 -7.15 -4.11 26.88
CA ARG A 179 -7.23 -2.75 27.37
C ARG A 179 -8.49 -2.79 28.20
N PRO A 180 -8.38 -2.55 29.52
CA PRO A 180 -9.51 -2.72 30.42
C PRO A 180 -10.63 -2.03 29.69
N ARG A 181 -11.67 -2.79 29.32
CA ARG A 181 -12.87 -2.17 28.75
C ARG A 181 -13.07 -1.02 29.71
N HIS A 182 -12.98 0.22 29.23
CA HIS A 182 -13.58 1.33 29.93
C HIS A 182 -15.05 0.96 29.88
N ARG A 183 -15.41 0.05 30.80
CA ARG A 183 -16.73 -0.32 31.27
C ARG A 183 -17.21 1.06 31.57
N ASN A 184 -18.00 1.60 30.63
CA ASN A 184 -18.53 2.95 30.64
C ASN A 184 -18.71 3.25 32.11
N ILE A 185 -17.77 4.00 32.71
CA ILE A 185 -17.99 4.49 34.05
C ILE A 185 -19.14 5.38 33.73
N VAL A 186 -20.28 4.85 34.09
CA VAL A 186 -21.56 5.42 33.84
C VAL A 186 -21.41 6.71 34.59
N PHE A 187 -21.02 7.77 33.87
CA PHE A 187 -21.52 9.09 34.13
C PHE A 187 -23.01 8.92 33.90
N GLN A 188 -23.66 8.30 34.89
CA GLN A 188 -24.99 8.63 35.31
C GLN A 188 -24.83 10.08 35.68
N LYS A 189 -24.84 10.93 34.64
CA LYS A 189 -25.23 12.30 34.76
C LYS A 189 -26.68 12.18 35.18
N LYS A 190 -26.83 12.04 36.50
CA LYS A 190 -28.04 12.24 37.27
C LYS A 190 -28.73 13.39 36.54
N LYS A 191 -29.83 13.10 35.85
CA LYS A 191 -30.78 14.13 35.43
C LYS A 191 -31.31 14.74 36.73
N LYS A 192 -30.52 15.62 37.37
CA LYS A 192 -31.10 16.68 38.17
C LYS A 192 -31.41 17.78 37.19
N THR A 193 -32.66 17.79 36.77
CA THR A 193 -33.40 18.98 36.40
C THR A 193 -33.16 20.05 37.46
N THR A 194 -32.15 20.88 37.27
CA THR A 194 -32.10 22.22 37.87
C THR A 194 -31.89 23.15 36.70
N GLY A 195 -32.94 23.91 36.38
CA GLY A 195 -32.85 24.99 35.42
C GLY A 195 -31.70 25.90 35.80
N TYR A 196 -30.75 26.05 34.89
CA TYR A 196 -29.74 27.09 34.95
C TYR A 196 -29.60 27.64 33.55
N GLY A 197 -29.85 28.95 33.46
CA GLY A 197 -29.82 29.71 32.23
C GLY A 197 -28.51 29.54 31.49
N SER A 198 -28.62 29.56 30.17
CA SER A 198 -27.49 29.62 29.25
C SER A 198 -26.55 30.76 29.65
N PRO A 199 -25.29 30.51 30.01
CA PRO A 199 -24.32 31.58 30.04
C PRO A 199 -24.11 32.03 28.59
N LYS A 200 -24.48 33.29 28.30
CA LYS A 200 -24.01 33.98 27.09
C LYS A 200 -22.49 33.87 27.09
N ARG A 201 -21.94 33.16 26.12
CA ARG A 201 -20.52 33.28 25.81
C ARG A 201 -20.37 34.55 24.99
N ASP A 202 -19.86 35.60 25.64
CA ASP A 202 -19.25 36.71 24.94
C ASP A 202 -17.99 36.17 24.26
N TYR A 203 -18.12 35.85 22.98
CA TYR A 203 -16.96 35.76 22.11
C TYR A 203 -16.53 37.21 21.85
N PRO A 204 -15.29 37.62 22.13
CA PRO A 204 -14.80 38.88 21.63
C PRO A 204 -14.86 38.84 20.09
N ASP A 205 -15.65 39.73 19.50
CA ASP A 205 -15.86 39.86 18.04
C ASP A 205 -14.60 40.30 17.26
N THR A 206 -13.41 40.17 17.83
CA THR A 206 -12.16 40.52 17.17
C THR A 206 -11.57 39.31 16.45
N ILE A 207 -12.25 38.88 15.38
CA ILE A 207 -11.55 38.22 14.28
C ILE A 207 -10.72 39.32 13.59
N VAL A 208 -9.52 39.55 14.10
CA VAL A 208 -8.52 40.38 13.42
C VAL A 208 -8.13 39.64 12.15
N ASP A 209 -8.64 40.10 11.01
CA ASP A 209 -8.29 39.60 9.69
C ASP A 209 -6.78 39.82 9.43
N PRO A 210 -5.94 38.77 9.45
CA PRO A 210 -4.49 38.93 9.38
C PRO A 210 -4.00 39.35 7.98
N PHE A 211 -4.89 39.46 6.99
CA PHE A 211 -4.53 39.84 5.61
C PHE A 211 -4.89 41.28 5.25
N LYS A 212 -5.44 42.05 6.19
CA LYS A 212 -5.78 43.47 6.00
C LYS A 212 -4.53 44.37 6.19
N GLY A 213 -3.50 44.17 5.37
CA GLY A 213 -2.25 44.94 5.52
C GLY A 213 -1.27 44.99 4.35
N VAL A 214 -1.41 44.15 3.32
CA VAL A 214 -0.46 44.16 2.19
C VAL A 214 -1.01 45.02 1.05
N LYS A 215 -0.76 46.33 1.14
CA LYS A 215 -0.86 47.22 -0.03
C LYS A 215 0.45 47.15 -0.81
N ASN A 216 0.33 46.76 -2.09
CA ASN A 216 1.38 46.79 -3.09
C ASN A 216 2.12 48.14 -3.10
N ARG A 217 3.45 48.07 -3.08
CA ARG A 217 4.34 49.07 -3.66
C ARG A 217 5.06 48.43 -4.83
#